data_AF-A0A127P9P0-F1
#
_entry.id   AF-A0A127P9P0-F1
#
_cell.length_a   1.000
_cell.length_b   1.000
_cell.length_c   1.000
_cell.angle_alpha   90.00
_cell.angle_beta   90.00
_cell.angle_gamma   90.00
#
_symmetry.space_group_name_H-M   'P 1'
#
loop_
_entity.id
_entity.type
_entity.pdbx_description
1 polymer ?
#
loop_
_entity_poly.entity_id
_entity_poly.type
_entity_poly.pdbx_seq_one_letter_code
_entity_poly.pdbx_strand_id
1 'polypeptide(L)'
;MTLDDGSKVTGTTDADGKTERITTPEPRMITQANLQPNVAFCCARQAENSGGGGDSIDVKLSGVKTNANALGSSVTEHKVEEKVRPLTAGEIDLAKKIFRDSVDYSKVKVHNGAYMIGAGDNAMTPNGEMYFPSDFYKPDYSTGKNSDKVWFIHEMTHVWQYQLGYSVKWGGIKIQIKGGYKYDPGQDVARAYKYNPTVDLDKPMSDFNMEQQGDLVSHYFDGMFLDDDGSIRDHLRHVANMNFYARSLINFLRDPKDASSLPKTTHIED
;
A
#
# COMPACT_ATOMS: atom_id res chain seq x y z
N MET A 1 7.10 -4.34 -28.70
CA MET A 1 8.43 -4.93 -28.41
C MET A 1 9.50 -4.20 -29.21
N THR A 2 10.71 -4.13 -28.67
CA THR A 2 11.91 -3.53 -29.26
C THR A 2 12.90 -4.63 -29.63
N LEU A 3 13.46 -4.56 -30.83
CA LEU A 3 14.49 -5.48 -31.32
C LEU A 3 15.90 -4.94 -31.04
N ASP A 4 16.93 -5.77 -31.24
CA ASP A 4 18.35 -5.40 -31.10
C ASP A 4 18.82 -4.29 -32.05
N ASP A 5 18.22 -4.18 -33.23
CA ASP A 5 18.46 -3.08 -34.18
C ASP A 5 17.69 -1.78 -33.84
N GLY A 6 16.97 -1.76 -32.71
CA GLY A 6 16.18 -0.62 -32.25
C GLY A 6 14.82 -0.49 -32.94
N SER A 7 14.50 -1.34 -33.93
CA SER A 7 13.18 -1.35 -34.54
C SER A 7 12.11 -1.84 -33.55
N LYS A 8 10.86 -1.45 -33.78
CA LYS A 8 9.72 -1.75 -32.91
C LYS A 8 8.68 -2.55 -33.65
N VAL A 9 8.15 -3.57 -32.98
CA VAL A 9 7.01 -4.39 -33.42
C VAL A 9 5.88 -4.23 -32.43
N THR A 10 4.68 -3.93 -32.91
CA THR A 10 3.46 -3.84 -32.09
C THR A 10 2.59 -5.07 -32.30
N GLY A 11 1.79 -5.42 -31.30
CA GLY A 11 0.89 -6.56 -31.32
C GLY A 11 -0.07 -6.50 -30.13
N THR A 12 -0.98 -7.46 -30.06
CA THR A 12 -1.92 -7.58 -28.93
C THR A 12 -1.51 -8.70 -27.98
N THR A 13 -1.90 -8.56 -26.70
CA THR A 13 -1.77 -9.62 -25.70
C THR A 13 -3.15 -10.14 -25.38
N ASP A 14 -3.34 -11.46 -25.40
CA ASP A 14 -4.62 -12.09 -25.08
C ASP A 14 -4.88 -12.17 -23.57
N ALA A 15 -6.06 -12.67 -23.19
CA ALA A 15 -6.47 -12.80 -21.79
C ALA A 15 -5.60 -13.78 -20.97
N ASP A 16 -4.86 -14.68 -21.65
CA ASP A 16 -3.93 -15.62 -21.02
C ASP A 16 -2.51 -15.03 -20.92
N GLY A 17 -2.32 -13.75 -21.27
CA GLY A 17 -1.03 -13.07 -21.22
C GLY A 17 -0.09 -13.41 -22.37
N LYS A 18 -0.56 -14.09 -23.43
CA LYS A 18 0.28 -14.40 -24.60
C LYS A 18 0.26 -13.25 -25.58
N THR A 19 1.45 -12.84 -26.00
CA THR A 19 1.59 -11.81 -27.03
C THR A 19 1.53 -12.42 -28.42
N GLU A 20 0.90 -11.70 -29.35
CA GLU A 20 0.85 -12.05 -30.77
C GLU A 20 2.24 -12.38 -31.34
N ARG A 21 2.27 -13.31 -32.31
CA ARG A 21 3.51 -13.82 -32.88
C ARG A 21 4.28 -12.71 -33.59
N ILE A 22 5.51 -12.50 -33.16
CA ILE A 22 6.45 -11.57 -33.80
C ILE A 22 7.12 -12.27 -34.97
N THR A 23 7.05 -11.65 -36.14
CA THR A 23 7.68 -12.12 -37.37
C THR A 23 8.67 -11.06 -37.84
N THR A 24 9.89 -11.48 -38.18
CA THR A 24 10.95 -10.62 -38.71
C THR A 24 11.55 -11.25 -39.98
N PRO A 25 12.03 -10.44 -40.95
CA PRO A 25 12.63 -10.98 -42.18
C PRO A 25 13.90 -11.80 -41.94
N GLU A 26 14.64 -11.46 -40.87
CA GLU A 26 15.85 -12.15 -40.42
C GLU A 26 15.74 -12.45 -38.93
N PRO A 27 16.51 -13.42 -38.41
CA PRO A 27 16.57 -13.69 -36.98
C PRO A 27 17.06 -12.46 -36.18
N ARG A 28 16.25 -11.99 -35.24
CA ARG A 28 16.50 -10.78 -34.43
C ARG A 28 16.26 -11.04 -32.95
N MET A 29 17.07 -10.45 -32.08
CA MET A 29 16.86 -10.52 -30.64
C MET A 29 15.74 -9.57 -30.22
N ILE A 30 14.91 -10.01 -29.29
CA ILE A 30 13.91 -9.16 -28.64
C ILE A 30 14.51 -8.70 -27.31
N THR A 31 14.72 -7.40 -27.17
CA THR A 31 15.43 -6.80 -26.03
C THR A 31 14.49 -6.22 -24.99
N GLN A 32 13.29 -5.79 -25.41
CA GLN A 32 12.31 -5.18 -24.51
C GLN A 32 10.87 -5.42 -24.99
N ALA A 33 9.94 -5.59 -24.06
CA ALA A 33 8.51 -5.45 -24.31
C ALA A 33 7.97 -4.27 -23.52
N ASN A 34 7.30 -3.34 -24.19
CA ASN A 34 6.51 -2.29 -23.56
C ASN A 34 5.05 -2.75 -23.62
N LEU A 35 4.47 -3.07 -22.47
CA LEU A 35 3.09 -3.54 -22.33
C LEU A 35 2.21 -2.35 -21.94
N GLN A 36 1.19 -2.08 -22.74
CA GLN A 36 0.24 -1.01 -22.48
C GLN A 36 -1.12 -1.64 -22.13
N PRO A 37 -1.79 -1.19 -21.06
CA PRO A 37 -3.10 -1.71 -20.73
C PRO A 37 -4.08 -1.41 -21.86
N ASN A 38 -4.84 -2.43 -22.26
CA ASN A 38 -5.91 -2.26 -23.25
C ASN A 38 -7.09 -1.54 -22.57
N VAL A 39 -7.04 -0.21 -22.55
CA VAL A 39 -8.17 0.61 -22.08
C VAL A 39 -9.26 0.61 -23.13
N ALA A 40 -10.09 -0.44 -23.12
CA ALA A 40 -11.36 -0.43 -23.82
C ALA A 40 -12.26 0.62 -23.15
N PHE A 41 -12.27 1.85 -23.68
CA PHE A 41 -13.25 2.87 -23.33
C PHE A 41 -14.65 2.41 -23.77
N CYS A 42 -15.34 1.66 -22.91
CA CYS A 42 -16.76 1.39 -23.07
C CYS A 42 -17.57 2.49 -22.35
N CYS A 43 -18.23 3.32 -23.18
CA CYS A 43 -19.44 4.09 -22.91
C CYS A 43 -19.44 5.10 -21.74
N ALA A 44 -19.12 6.36 -22.08
CA ALA A 44 -19.86 7.58 -21.74
C ALA A 44 -20.50 7.71 -20.33
N ARG A 45 -19.71 7.86 -19.25
CA ARG A 45 -20.02 8.80 -18.13
C ARG A 45 -18.92 9.06 -17.08
N GLN A 46 -17.63 9.01 -17.43
CA GLN A 46 -16.57 9.21 -16.44
C GLN A 46 -15.36 10.02 -16.98
N ALA A 47 -15.66 11.08 -17.72
CA ALA A 47 -14.64 11.93 -18.33
C ALA A 47 -14.08 13.04 -17.42
N GLU A 48 -14.48 13.15 -16.15
CA GLU A 48 -14.08 14.31 -15.32
C GLU A 48 -13.31 14.01 -14.03
N ASN A 49 -12.97 12.75 -13.70
CA ASN A 49 -12.15 12.47 -12.51
C ASN A 49 -11.13 11.33 -12.65
N SER A 50 -10.81 10.95 -13.88
CA SER A 50 -9.84 9.88 -14.13
C SER A 50 -8.52 10.48 -14.57
N GLY A 51 -7.56 10.62 -13.64
CA GLY A 51 -6.13 10.70 -13.97
C GLY A 51 -5.61 9.38 -14.55
N GLY A 52 -6.33 8.83 -15.54
CA GLY A 52 -6.12 7.50 -16.11
C GLY A 52 -5.08 7.53 -17.22
N GLY A 53 -3.81 7.60 -16.83
CA GLY A 53 -2.71 7.05 -17.63
C GLY A 53 -2.39 5.68 -17.05
N GLY A 54 -2.80 4.60 -17.72
CA GLY A 54 -2.32 3.29 -17.33
C GLY A 54 -0.82 3.22 -17.64
N ASP A 55 0.02 3.23 -16.61
CA ASP A 55 1.47 3.20 -16.76
C ASP A 55 1.87 1.99 -17.61
N SER A 56 2.65 2.23 -18.67
CA SER A 56 3.18 1.15 -19.50
C SER A 56 4.23 0.36 -18.72
N ILE A 57 4.18 -0.96 -18.79
CA ILE A 57 5.18 -1.83 -18.14
C ILE A 57 6.30 -2.12 -19.13
N ASP A 58 7.52 -1.71 -18.78
CA ASP A 58 8.73 -2.06 -19.54
C ASP A 58 9.36 -3.34 -18.99
N VAL A 59 9.35 -4.38 -19.80
CA VAL A 59 9.92 -5.69 -19.51
C VAL A 59 11.21 -5.84 -20.31
N LYS A 60 12.36 -5.93 -19.63
CA LYS A 60 13.63 -6.26 -20.29
C LYS A 60 13.69 -7.75 -20.57
N LEU A 61 13.97 -8.11 -21.82
CA LEU A 61 14.02 -9.50 -22.27
C LEU A 61 15.48 -9.87 -22.61
N SER A 62 15.89 -11.06 -22.18
CA SER A 62 17.20 -11.64 -22.50
C SER A 62 17.01 -13.04 -23.05
N GLY A 63 17.82 -13.41 -24.04
CA GLY A 63 17.77 -14.75 -24.66
C GLY A 63 16.58 -15.02 -25.58
N VAL A 64 15.69 -14.05 -25.81
CA VAL A 64 14.53 -14.20 -26.72
C VAL A 64 14.93 -13.80 -28.14
N LYS A 65 14.74 -14.69 -29.11
CA LYS A 65 15.11 -14.47 -30.52
C LYS A 65 14.07 -15.00 -31.49
N THR A 66 13.72 -14.23 -32.51
CA THR A 66 12.95 -14.75 -33.65
C THR A 66 13.82 -15.71 -34.45
N ASN A 67 13.27 -16.86 -34.84
CA ASN A 67 13.98 -17.85 -35.65
C ASN A 67 12.98 -18.74 -36.41
N ALA A 68 13.48 -19.50 -37.38
CA ALA A 68 12.67 -20.40 -38.21
C ALA A 68 12.42 -21.78 -37.56
N ASN A 69 12.99 -22.04 -36.38
CA ASN A 69 12.84 -23.31 -35.67
C ASN A 69 11.66 -23.23 -34.68
N ALA A 70 10.98 -24.35 -34.43
CA ALA A 70 9.91 -24.42 -33.42
C ALA A 70 8.77 -23.38 -33.63
N LEU A 71 8.46 -23.06 -34.89
CA LEU A 71 7.27 -22.29 -35.28
C LEU A 71 6.03 -22.92 -34.64
N GLY A 72 5.36 -22.18 -33.75
CA GLY A 72 4.20 -22.68 -32.98
C GLY A 72 4.48 -23.06 -31.52
N SER A 73 5.71 -23.43 -31.15
CA SER A 73 6.06 -23.93 -29.81
C SER A 73 7.13 -23.11 -29.07
N SER A 74 7.76 -22.14 -29.72
CA SER A 74 8.70 -21.19 -29.12
C SER A 74 7.98 -20.15 -28.22
N VAL A 75 7.50 -20.56 -27.05
CA VAL A 75 6.98 -19.66 -26.02
C VAL A 75 8.06 -19.45 -24.97
N THR A 76 8.46 -18.20 -24.72
CA THR A 76 9.26 -17.85 -23.55
C THR A 76 8.34 -17.22 -22.53
N GLU A 77 8.18 -17.88 -21.39
CA GLU A 77 7.50 -17.28 -20.25
C GLU A 77 8.41 -16.24 -19.59
N HIS A 78 7.88 -15.04 -19.37
CA HIS A 78 8.54 -14.01 -18.60
C HIS A 78 7.57 -13.50 -17.56
N LYS A 79 7.91 -13.67 -16.28
CA LYS A 79 7.07 -13.19 -15.19
C LYS A 79 7.23 -11.69 -15.07
N VAL A 80 6.16 -10.96 -15.32
CA VAL A 80 6.10 -9.51 -15.05
C VAL A 80 5.81 -9.34 -13.56
N GLU A 81 6.64 -8.58 -12.85
CA GLU A 81 6.33 -8.21 -11.48
C GLU A 81 5.16 -7.21 -11.48
N GLU A 82 4.05 -7.63 -10.87
CA GLU A 82 2.92 -6.73 -10.64
C GLU A 82 3.35 -5.64 -9.65
N LYS A 83 3.39 -4.40 -10.12
CA LYS A 83 3.67 -3.23 -9.27
C LYS A 83 2.48 -2.85 -8.39
N VAL A 84 1.30 -3.37 -8.69
CA VAL A 84 0.06 -3.08 -7.98
C VAL A 84 -0.77 -4.35 -7.90
N ARG A 85 -1.27 -4.67 -6.71
CA ARG A 85 -2.12 -5.84 -6.49
C ARG A 85 -3.29 -5.52 -5.56
N PRO A 86 -4.39 -6.29 -5.59
CA PRO A 86 -5.37 -6.27 -4.52
C PRO A 86 -4.80 -6.82 -3.21
N LEU A 87 -5.54 -6.66 -2.13
CA LEU A 87 -5.25 -7.36 -0.87
C LEU A 87 -5.32 -8.88 -1.06
N THR A 88 -4.42 -9.61 -0.38
CA THR A 88 -4.51 -11.07 -0.31
C THR A 88 -5.62 -11.48 0.66
N ALA A 89 -6.04 -12.75 0.61
CA ALA A 89 -7.02 -13.27 1.56
C ALA A 89 -6.53 -13.15 3.01
N GLY A 90 -5.26 -13.44 3.28
CA GLY A 90 -4.68 -13.33 4.62
C GLY A 90 -4.61 -11.89 5.12
N GLU A 91 -4.30 -10.92 4.24
CA GLU A 91 -4.33 -9.50 4.57
C GLU A 91 -5.74 -8.99 4.90
N ILE A 92 -6.74 -9.42 4.14
CA ILE A 92 -8.15 -9.13 4.42
C ILE A 92 -8.53 -9.71 5.78
N ASP A 93 -8.12 -10.95 6.08
CA ASP A 93 -8.41 -11.59 7.37
C ASP A 93 -7.74 -10.87 8.54
N LEU A 94 -6.50 -10.38 8.37
CA LEU A 94 -5.85 -9.52 9.37
C LEU A 94 -6.64 -8.22 9.58
N ALA A 95 -6.95 -7.50 8.52
CA ALA A 95 -7.64 -6.23 8.60
C ALA A 95 -9.06 -6.36 9.19
N LYS A 96 -9.76 -7.47 8.89
CA LYS A 96 -11.10 -7.74 9.43
C LYS A 96 -11.14 -7.92 10.95
N LYS A 97 -10.03 -8.30 11.59
CA LYS A 97 -9.94 -8.35 13.07
C LYS A 97 -10.18 -6.99 13.71
N ILE A 98 -9.82 -5.92 13.00
CA ILE A 98 -9.89 -4.53 13.47
C ILE A 98 -11.05 -3.78 12.82
N PHE A 99 -11.06 -3.69 11.49
CA PHE A 99 -11.97 -2.82 10.74
C PHE A 99 -13.29 -3.50 10.36
N ARG A 100 -13.41 -4.83 10.55
CA ARG A 100 -14.63 -5.61 10.28
C ARG A 100 -15.19 -5.38 8.87
N ASP A 101 -16.34 -4.73 8.75
CA ASP A 101 -17.02 -4.42 7.49
C ASP A 101 -17.11 -2.90 7.24
N SER A 102 -16.30 -2.09 7.95
CA SER A 102 -16.23 -0.65 7.73
C SER A 102 -15.37 -0.23 6.54
N VAL A 103 -14.59 -1.17 5.99
CA VAL A 103 -13.75 -0.98 4.81
C VAL A 103 -14.25 -1.87 3.68
N ASP A 104 -14.42 -1.29 2.50
CA ASP A 104 -14.57 -2.02 1.25
C ASP A 104 -13.19 -2.48 0.76
N TYR A 105 -12.79 -3.67 1.21
CA TYR A 105 -11.48 -4.27 0.89
C TYR A 105 -11.26 -4.50 -0.61
N SER A 106 -12.33 -4.60 -1.40
CA SER A 106 -12.23 -4.82 -2.85
C SER A 106 -11.66 -3.62 -3.61
N LYS A 107 -11.73 -2.43 -3.00
CA LYS A 107 -11.20 -1.18 -3.56
C LYS A 107 -9.75 -0.91 -3.16
N VAL A 108 -9.21 -1.66 -2.22
CA VAL A 108 -7.87 -1.42 -1.67
C VAL A 108 -6.82 -2.06 -2.57
N LYS A 109 -5.78 -1.29 -2.89
CA LYS A 109 -4.61 -1.76 -3.64
C LYS A 109 -3.33 -1.55 -2.86
N VAL A 110 -2.38 -2.45 -3.08
CA VAL A 110 -1.03 -2.40 -2.53
C VAL A 110 -0.05 -2.19 -3.68
N HIS A 111 0.74 -1.14 -3.60
CA HIS A 111 1.74 -0.77 -4.60
C HIS A 111 3.14 -1.16 -4.11
N ASN A 112 3.89 -1.83 -4.98
CA ASN A 112 5.33 -2.03 -4.87
C ASN A 112 6.04 -0.82 -5.49
N GLY A 113 6.14 0.25 -4.72
CA GLY A 113 6.76 1.51 -5.13
C GLY A 113 6.29 2.66 -4.25
N ALA A 114 7.22 3.56 -3.93
CA ALA A 114 6.92 4.75 -3.15
C ALA A 114 5.96 5.70 -3.91
N TYR A 115 5.02 6.33 -3.19
CA TYR A 115 4.06 7.26 -3.76
C TYR A 115 4.71 8.53 -4.34
N MET A 116 5.82 8.99 -3.74
CA MET A 116 6.56 10.16 -4.21
C MET A 116 8.06 9.95 -4.14
N ILE A 117 8.78 10.60 -5.07
CA ILE A 117 10.24 10.60 -5.10
C ILE A 117 10.77 11.22 -3.80
N GLY A 118 11.67 10.51 -3.13
CA GLY A 118 12.26 10.97 -1.87
C GLY A 118 11.45 10.67 -0.61
N ALA A 119 10.40 9.84 -0.69
CA ALA A 119 9.68 9.34 0.49
C ALA A 119 10.56 8.45 1.42
N GLY A 120 11.72 8.01 0.93
CA GLY A 120 12.64 7.13 1.66
C GLY A 120 11.99 5.78 1.93
N ASP A 121 12.08 5.34 3.18
CA ASP A 121 11.61 4.03 3.65
C ASP A 121 10.15 4.05 4.13
N ASN A 122 9.46 5.19 3.97
CA ASN A 122 8.10 5.37 4.48
C ASN A 122 7.05 4.88 3.48
N ALA A 123 6.08 4.11 4.00
CA ALA A 123 4.85 3.85 3.27
C ALA A 123 3.93 5.07 3.31
N MET A 124 3.02 5.17 2.35
CA MET A 124 2.04 6.24 2.27
C MET A 124 0.69 5.71 1.80
N THR A 125 -0.41 6.21 2.37
CA THR A 125 -1.77 5.82 1.98
C THR A 125 -2.68 7.05 1.75
N PRO A 126 -2.38 7.90 0.76
CA PRO A 126 -3.02 9.22 0.63
C PRO A 126 -4.45 9.21 0.07
N ASN A 127 -4.84 8.12 -0.59
CA ASN A 127 -6.02 8.02 -1.46
C ASN A 127 -6.78 6.68 -1.32
N GLY A 128 -6.59 5.97 -0.21
CA GLY A 128 -7.19 4.66 0.03
C GLY A 128 -6.46 3.48 -0.62
N GLU A 129 -5.35 3.74 -1.30
CA GLU A 129 -4.40 2.73 -1.78
C GLU A 129 -3.07 2.89 -1.03
N MET A 130 -2.38 1.78 -0.77
CA MET A 130 -1.18 1.73 0.07
C MET A 130 0.08 1.62 -0.79
N TYR A 131 1.05 2.50 -0.58
CA TYR A 131 2.28 2.57 -1.35
C TYR A 131 3.47 2.25 -0.46
N PHE A 132 4.04 1.05 -0.62
CA PHE A 132 5.22 0.63 0.12
C PHE A 132 6.47 0.80 -0.76
N PRO A 133 7.57 1.38 -0.25
CA PRO A 133 8.81 1.41 -1.00
C PRO A 133 9.28 0.00 -1.35
N SER A 134 9.88 -0.18 -2.52
CA SER A 134 10.12 -1.52 -3.09
C SER A 134 10.98 -2.42 -2.22
N ASP A 135 11.94 -1.86 -1.47
CA ASP A 135 12.80 -2.62 -0.56
C ASP A 135 12.04 -3.22 0.63
N PHE A 136 10.87 -2.66 0.94
CA PHE A 136 10.02 -3.05 2.07
C PHE A 136 8.72 -3.74 1.66
N TYR A 137 8.38 -3.68 0.36
CA TYR A 137 7.19 -4.32 -0.17
C TYR A 137 7.16 -5.83 0.13
N LYS A 138 5.99 -6.34 0.53
CA LYS A 138 5.73 -7.78 0.69
C LYS A 138 4.65 -8.26 -0.28
N PRO A 139 4.82 -9.44 -0.89
CA PRO A 139 3.77 -10.04 -1.71
C PRO A 139 2.53 -10.42 -0.88
N ASP A 140 2.72 -10.70 0.42
CA ASP A 140 1.65 -10.91 1.39
C ASP A 140 2.13 -10.52 2.79
N TYR A 141 1.63 -9.41 3.34
CA TYR A 141 1.99 -8.91 4.67
C TYR A 141 1.51 -9.83 5.80
N SER A 142 0.48 -10.65 5.57
CA SER A 142 -0.04 -11.58 6.58
C SER A 142 0.88 -12.76 6.88
N THR A 143 1.76 -13.07 5.93
CA THR A 143 2.78 -14.12 6.05
C THR A 143 4.14 -13.60 6.51
N GLY A 144 4.28 -12.28 6.65
CA GLY A 144 5.49 -11.61 7.14
C GLY A 144 5.68 -11.74 8.65
N LYS A 145 6.71 -11.06 9.15
CA LYS A 145 6.96 -10.93 10.59
C LYS A 145 5.87 -10.09 11.23
N ASN A 146 5.74 -10.13 12.56
CA ASN A 146 4.72 -9.34 13.25
C ASN A 146 4.90 -7.82 13.01
N SER A 147 6.14 -7.33 12.87
CA SER A 147 6.42 -5.96 12.44
C SER A 147 5.81 -5.60 11.09
N ASP A 148 5.81 -6.52 10.12
CA ASP A 148 5.21 -6.30 8.80
C ASP A 148 3.68 -6.21 8.92
N LYS A 149 3.08 -7.05 9.77
CA LYS A 149 1.62 -7.07 10.02
C LYS A 149 1.16 -5.78 10.71
N VAL A 150 1.90 -5.31 11.72
CA VAL A 150 1.61 -4.05 12.43
C VAL A 150 1.69 -2.86 11.48
N TRP A 151 2.74 -2.79 10.66
CA TRP A 151 2.88 -1.73 9.66
C TRP A 151 1.74 -1.76 8.62
N PHE A 152 1.34 -2.94 8.16
CA PHE A 152 0.18 -3.08 7.29
C PHE A 152 -1.13 -2.59 7.95
N ILE A 153 -1.36 -2.89 9.23
CA ILE A 153 -2.54 -2.41 9.96
C ILE A 153 -2.51 -0.89 10.18
N HIS A 154 -1.32 -0.30 10.36
CA HIS A 154 -1.15 1.15 10.38
C HIS A 154 -1.66 1.77 9.07
N GLU A 155 -1.16 1.30 7.93
CA GLU A 155 -1.58 1.81 6.62
C GLU A 155 -3.08 1.55 6.34
N MET A 156 -3.61 0.40 6.77
CA MET A 156 -5.05 0.13 6.68
C MET A 156 -5.90 1.10 7.52
N THR A 157 -5.35 1.70 8.57
CA THR A 157 -6.04 2.77 9.32
C THR A 157 -6.24 4.00 8.45
N HIS A 158 -5.27 4.35 7.60
CA HIS A 158 -5.42 5.44 6.64
C HIS A 158 -6.39 5.10 5.51
N VAL A 159 -6.44 3.84 5.06
CA VAL A 159 -7.49 3.37 4.14
C VAL A 159 -8.87 3.57 4.77
N TRP A 160 -9.05 3.13 6.01
CA TRP A 160 -10.29 3.30 6.76
C TRP A 160 -10.68 4.77 6.90
N GLN A 161 -9.73 5.64 7.30
CA GLN A 161 -9.94 7.08 7.38
C GLN A 161 -10.42 7.65 6.03
N TYR A 162 -9.74 7.29 4.94
CA TYR A 162 -10.08 7.73 3.60
C TYR A 162 -11.49 7.30 3.17
N GLN A 163 -11.84 6.03 3.37
CA GLN A 163 -13.14 5.49 2.95
C GLN A 163 -14.31 6.07 3.75
N LEU A 164 -14.10 6.50 5.01
CA LEU A 164 -15.09 7.25 5.79
C LEU A 164 -15.09 8.76 5.53
N GLY A 165 -14.27 9.25 4.59
CA GLY A 165 -14.32 10.64 4.10
C GLY A 165 -13.29 11.58 4.73
N TYR A 166 -12.35 11.08 5.54
CA TYR A 166 -11.22 11.90 6.00
C TYR A 166 -10.19 12.08 4.88
N SER A 167 -9.77 13.32 4.64
CA SER A 167 -8.74 13.57 3.63
C SER A 167 -7.33 13.34 4.19
N VAL A 168 -6.87 12.10 4.08
CA VAL A 168 -5.53 11.67 4.54
C VAL A 168 -4.42 12.53 3.92
N LYS A 169 -4.47 12.76 2.60
CA LYS A 169 -3.50 13.63 1.91
C LYS A 169 -3.43 15.04 2.52
N TRP A 170 -4.57 15.69 2.77
CA TRP A 170 -4.59 17.03 3.37
C TRP A 170 -4.17 17.01 4.83
N GLY A 171 -4.52 15.96 5.57
CA GLY A 171 -4.04 15.71 6.94
C GLY A 171 -2.51 15.64 7.00
N GLY A 172 -1.92 14.78 6.16
CA GLY A 172 -0.47 14.62 6.07
C GLY A 172 0.26 15.91 5.67
N ILE A 173 -0.28 16.67 4.70
CA ILE A 173 0.29 17.99 4.34
C ILE A 173 0.28 18.95 5.53
N LYS A 174 -0.83 19.03 6.29
CA LYS A 174 -0.92 19.88 7.48
C LYS A 174 0.08 19.47 8.56
N ILE A 175 0.25 18.16 8.79
CA ILE A 175 1.24 17.61 9.72
C ILE A 175 2.66 17.95 9.25
N GLN A 176 2.98 17.76 7.97
CA GLN A 176 4.26 18.10 7.38
C GLN A 176 4.62 19.60 7.55
N ILE A 177 3.68 20.51 7.28
CA ILE A 177 3.89 21.97 7.42
C ILE A 177 4.21 22.34 8.87
N LYS A 178 3.59 21.68 9.84
CA LYS A 178 3.86 21.86 11.27
C LYS A 178 5.14 21.15 11.73
N GLY A 179 5.85 20.46 10.83
CA GLY A 179 7.07 19.72 11.14
C GLY A 179 6.83 18.42 11.90
N GLY A 180 5.65 17.81 11.76
CA GLY A 180 5.29 16.59 12.50
C GLY A 180 6.12 15.37 12.14
N TYR A 181 6.61 15.27 10.91
CA TYR A 181 7.50 14.18 10.48
C TYR A 181 8.97 14.41 10.84
N LYS A 182 9.29 15.48 11.59
CA LYS A 182 10.64 15.70 12.14
C LYS A 182 10.81 14.95 13.46
N TYR A 183 12.05 14.66 13.79
CA TYR A 183 12.46 14.05 15.05
C TYR A 183 13.06 15.12 15.97
N ASP A 184 12.69 15.10 17.24
CA ASP A 184 13.35 15.94 18.24
C ASP A 184 14.68 15.33 18.67
N PRO A 185 15.65 16.14 19.15
CA PRO A 185 16.95 15.62 19.57
C PRO A 185 16.84 14.48 20.58
N GLY A 186 17.45 13.33 20.26
CA GLY A 186 17.46 12.15 21.12
C GLY A 186 16.18 11.32 21.10
N GLN A 187 15.22 11.61 20.21
CA GLN A 187 14.01 10.83 20.03
C GLN A 187 14.11 9.96 18.77
N ASP A 188 13.62 8.72 18.85
CA ASP A 188 13.54 7.76 17.74
C ASP A 188 12.14 7.69 17.11
N VAL A 189 11.21 8.53 17.58
CA VAL A 189 9.85 8.66 17.09
C VAL A 189 9.61 10.09 16.59
N ALA A 190 9.04 10.23 15.40
CA ALA A 190 8.71 11.53 14.83
C ALA A 190 7.57 12.19 15.62
N ARG A 191 7.56 13.53 15.67
CA ARG A 191 6.67 14.31 16.53
C ARG A 191 5.17 13.98 16.33
N ALA A 192 4.75 13.71 15.10
CA ALA A 192 3.37 13.39 14.76
C ALA A 192 2.87 12.06 15.34
N TYR A 193 3.78 11.17 15.77
CA TYR A 193 3.47 9.83 16.29
C TYR A 193 3.51 9.77 17.81
N LYS A 194 4.03 10.81 18.48
CA LYS A 194 4.18 10.83 19.93
C LYS A 194 2.81 10.87 20.62
N TYR A 195 2.59 9.98 21.58
CA TYR A 195 1.49 10.04 22.54
C TYR A 195 1.96 9.45 23.88
N ASN A 196 1.25 9.74 24.97
CA ASN A 196 1.59 9.26 26.31
C ASN A 196 0.41 8.52 26.93
N PRO A 197 0.45 7.18 27.02
CA PRO A 197 -0.64 6.37 27.59
C PRO A 197 -1.11 6.77 29.00
N THR A 198 -0.24 7.39 29.79
CA THR A 198 -0.56 7.83 31.16
C THR A 198 -1.28 9.18 31.17
N VAL A 199 -0.87 10.11 30.29
CA VAL A 199 -1.45 11.46 30.21
C VAL A 199 -2.71 11.47 29.37
N ASP A 200 -2.72 10.70 28.28
CA ASP A 200 -3.80 10.64 27.30
C ASP A 200 -4.87 9.59 27.66
N LEU A 201 -4.88 9.04 28.87
CA LEU A 201 -5.66 7.83 29.23
C LEU A 201 -7.14 7.87 28.85
N ASP A 202 -7.76 9.05 28.97
CA ASP A 202 -9.18 9.28 28.68
C ASP A 202 -9.41 10.03 27.36
N LYS A 203 -8.35 10.28 26.58
CA LYS A 203 -8.42 10.94 25.28
C LYS A 203 -9.04 9.95 24.27
N PRO A 204 -10.18 10.30 23.65
CA PRO A 204 -10.79 9.45 22.63
C PRO A 204 -9.98 9.49 21.34
N MET A 205 -10.06 8.42 20.54
CA MET A 205 -9.37 8.29 19.26
C MET A 205 -9.47 9.54 18.36
N SER A 206 -10.63 10.20 18.31
CA SER A 206 -10.86 11.38 17.45
C SER A 206 -10.00 12.60 17.78
N ASP A 207 -9.45 12.64 18.99
CA ASP A 207 -8.66 13.77 19.49
C ASP A 207 -7.16 13.58 19.24
N PHE A 208 -6.80 12.42 18.67
CA PHE A 208 -5.47 12.16 18.10
C PHE A 208 -5.44 12.56 16.63
N ASN A 209 -4.26 12.95 16.15
CA ASN A 209 -4.04 13.18 14.72
C ASN A 209 -4.04 11.85 13.94
N MET A 210 -4.06 11.91 12.61
CA MET A 210 -4.16 10.71 11.77
C MET A 210 -3.03 9.69 11.95
N GLU A 211 -1.79 10.12 12.23
CA GLU A 211 -0.63 9.24 12.43
C GLU A 211 -0.71 8.56 13.80
N GLN A 212 -1.00 9.33 14.85
CA GLN A 212 -1.29 8.77 16.19
C GLN A 212 -2.44 7.76 16.13
N GLN A 213 -3.49 8.01 15.36
CA GLN A 213 -4.57 7.02 15.20
C GLN A 213 -4.07 5.73 14.54
N GLY A 214 -3.20 5.82 13.52
CA GLY A 214 -2.56 4.65 12.91
C GLY A 214 -1.80 3.82 13.94
N ASP A 215 -0.99 4.49 14.76
CA ASP A 215 -0.23 3.87 15.85
C ASP A 215 -1.14 3.24 16.91
N LEU A 216 -2.17 3.96 17.37
CA LEU A 216 -3.08 3.43 18.40
C LEU A 216 -3.74 2.13 17.93
N VAL A 217 -4.19 2.08 16.68
CA VAL A 217 -4.85 0.92 16.10
C VAL A 217 -3.86 -0.22 15.88
N SER A 218 -2.67 0.06 15.35
CA SER A 218 -1.64 -0.95 15.06
C SER A 218 -1.02 -1.53 16.33
N HIS A 219 -0.80 -0.71 17.37
CA HIS A 219 -0.32 -1.16 18.68
C HIS A 219 -1.39 -1.95 19.46
N TYR A 220 -2.67 -1.54 19.37
CA TYR A 220 -3.77 -2.37 19.89
C TYR A 220 -3.81 -3.73 19.21
N PHE A 221 -3.64 -3.76 17.88
CA PHE A 221 -3.62 -5.00 17.11
C PHE A 221 -2.47 -5.91 17.53
N ASP A 222 -1.26 -5.35 17.69
CA ASP A 222 -0.09 -6.08 18.20
C ASP A 222 -0.38 -6.72 19.56
N GLY A 223 -0.73 -5.91 20.56
CA GLY A 223 -0.93 -6.40 21.93
C GLY A 223 -2.13 -7.33 22.11
N MET A 224 -3.10 -7.31 21.20
CA MET A 224 -4.30 -8.17 21.27
C MET A 224 -4.19 -9.47 20.48
N PHE A 225 -3.53 -9.45 19.32
CA PHE A 225 -3.65 -10.54 18.34
C PHE A 225 -2.34 -11.20 17.94
N LEU A 226 -1.19 -10.65 18.34
CA LEU A 226 0.11 -11.15 17.94
C LEU A 226 0.88 -11.72 19.14
N ASP A 227 1.70 -12.70 18.85
CA ASP A 227 2.66 -13.28 19.78
C ASP A 227 3.97 -12.49 19.72
N ASP A 228 4.86 -12.64 20.70
CA ASP A 228 6.21 -12.07 20.60
C ASP A 228 7.10 -12.94 19.70
N ASP A 229 7.31 -12.52 18.45
CA ASP A 229 8.24 -13.14 17.51
C ASP A 229 9.62 -12.45 17.49
N GLY A 230 9.85 -11.49 18.39
CA GLY A 230 11.06 -10.67 18.47
C GLY A 230 11.22 -9.60 17.39
N SER A 231 10.26 -9.44 16.47
CA SER A 231 10.33 -8.43 15.40
C SER A 231 9.85 -7.04 15.81
N ILE A 232 9.04 -6.95 16.88
CA ILE A 232 8.50 -5.69 17.39
C ILE A 232 9.20 -5.35 18.70
N ARG A 233 10.09 -4.35 18.65
CA ARG A 233 10.89 -3.92 19.81
C ARG A 233 10.04 -3.60 21.05
N ASP A 234 8.88 -3.00 20.83
CA ASP A 234 8.02 -2.46 21.88
C ASP A 234 6.80 -3.38 22.18
N HIS A 235 6.79 -4.65 21.75
CA HIS A 235 5.66 -5.56 21.92
C HIS A 235 5.17 -5.66 23.38
N LEU A 236 6.09 -5.92 24.33
CA LEU A 236 5.75 -6.00 25.76
C LEU A 236 5.14 -4.69 26.29
N ARG A 237 5.56 -3.54 25.74
CA ARG A 237 4.99 -2.24 26.08
C ARG A 237 3.58 -2.09 25.53
N HIS A 238 3.30 -2.58 24.32
CA HIS A 238 1.94 -2.56 23.78
C HIS A 238 1.00 -3.43 24.60
N VAL A 239 1.43 -4.66 24.95
CA VAL A 239 0.68 -5.56 25.84
C VAL A 239 0.41 -4.90 27.20
N ALA A 240 1.40 -4.26 27.81
CA ALA A 240 1.24 -3.57 29.09
C ALA A 240 0.28 -2.37 29.04
N ASN A 241 0.12 -1.72 27.87
CA ASN A 241 -0.75 -0.56 27.67
C ASN A 241 -2.12 -0.90 27.09
N MET A 242 -2.53 -2.18 27.05
CA MET A 242 -3.81 -2.58 26.45
C MET A 242 -5.04 -1.89 27.03
N ASN A 243 -5.04 -1.55 28.33
CA ASN A 243 -6.14 -0.79 28.92
C ASN A 243 -6.24 0.64 28.35
N PHE A 244 -5.11 1.29 28.05
CA PHE A 244 -5.10 2.60 27.39
C PHE A 244 -5.69 2.48 25.98
N TYR A 245 -5.18 1.57 25.16
CA TYR A 245 -5.66 1.39 23.79
C TYR A 245 -7.15 1.05 23.75
N ALA A 246 -7.61 0.12 24.59
CA ALA A 246 -9.02 -0.26 24.65
C ALA A 246 -9.95 0.90 25.03
N ARG A 247 -9.49 1.82 25.90
CA ARG A 247 -10.25 3.02 26.28
C ARG A 247 -10.26 4.07 25.17
N SER A 248 -9.10 4.43 24.63
CA SER A 248 -9.01 5.44 23.57
C SER A 248 -9.76 5.00 22.31
N LEU A 249 -9.74 3.70 21.98
CA LEU A 249 -10.41 3.14 20.81
C LEU A 249 -11.86 2.68 21.09
N ILE A 250 -12.43 2.91 22.27
CA ILE A 250 -13.70 2.27 22.67
C ILE A 250 -14.85 2.52 21.69
N ASN A 251 -14.98 3.75 21.16
CA ASN A 251 -16.03 4.10 20.20
C ASN A 251 -15.77 3.43 18.84
N PHE A 252 -14.53 3.43 18.38
CA PHE A 252 -14.11 2.77 17.14
C PHE A 252 -14.30 1.25 17.21
N LEU A 253 -13.88 0.59 18.30
CA LEU A 253 -14.04 -0.86 18.49
C LEU A 253 -15.52 -1.26 18.60
N ARG A 254 -16.37 -0.37 19.12
CA ARG A 254 -17.82 -0.59 19.17
C ARG A 254 -18.42 -0.50 17.78
N ASP A 255 -18.14 0.58 17.05
CA ASP A 255 -18.64 0.80 15.70
C ASP A 255 -17.58 1.44 14.80
N PRO A 256 -16.82 0.62 14.04
CA PRO A 256 -15.78 1.14 13.15
C PRO A 256 -16.36 1.86 11.93
N LYS A 257 -17.68 1.88 11.71
CA LYS A 257 -18.32 2.70 10.66
C LYS A 257 -18.63 4.12 11.12
N ASP A 258 -18.55 4.38 12.43
CA ASP A 258 -18.83 5.70 12.98
C ASP A 258 -17.69 6.68 12.67
N ALA A 259 -17.95 7.57 11.72
CA ALA A 259 -17.06 8.64 11.32
C ALA A 259 -16.72 9.62 12.46
N SER A 260 -17.44 9.59 13.60
CA SER A 260 -17.10 10.40 14.78
C SER A 260 -15.74 10.08 15.39
N SER A 261 -15.19 8.88 15.09
CA SER A 261 -13.86 8.43 15.51
C SER A 261 -12.72 8.96 14.61
N LEU A 262 -13.04 9.57 13.46
CA LEU A 262 -12.04 10.15 12.57
C LEU A 262 -11.28 11.32 13.25
N PRO A 263 -10.04 11.62 12.80
CA PRO A 263 -9.26 12.71 13.36
C PRO A 263 -9.99 14.05 13.22
N LYS A 264 -10.13 14.77 14.33
CA LYS A 264 -10.66 16.15 14.35
C LYS A 264 -9.55 17.19 14.41
N THR A 265 -8.31 16.73 14.52
CA THR A 265 -7.13 17.57 14.74
C THR A 265 -5.94 17.12 13.90
N THR A 266 -5.04 18.06 13.66
CA THR A 266 -3.67 17.79 13.16
C THR A 266 -2.64 18.32 14.16
N HIS A 267 -3.00 18.33 15.44
CA HIS A 267 -2.10 18.72 16.52
C HIS A 267 -0.93 17.74 16.60
N ILE A 268 0.23 18.28 16.94
CA ILE A 268 1.48 17.56 17.14
C ILE A 268 1.90 17.91 18.55
N GLU A 269 2.10 16.88 19.37
CA GLU A 269 2.56 17.06 20.74
C GLU A 269 3.96 17.72 20.73
N ASP A 270 4.22 18.56 21.73
CA ASP A 270 5.49 19.26 21.88
C ASP A 270 6.65 18.32 22.28
#